data_AF-A0A536MJ61-F1
#
_entry.id   AF-A0A536MJ61-F1
#
_cell.length_a   1.000
_cell.length_b   1.000
_cell.length_c   1.000
_cell.angle_alpha   90.00
_cell.angle_beta   90.00
_cell.angle_gamma   90.00
#
_symmetry.space_group_name_H-M   'P 1'
#
loop_
_entity.id
_entity.type
_entity.pdbx_description
1 polymer ?
#
loop_
_entity_poly.entity_id
_entity_poly.type
_entity_poly.pdbx_seq_one_letter_code
_entity_poly.pdbx_strand_id
1 'polypeptide(L)'
;RITSDAELERLNRAYAGDARATDVLSFAGSDSHLGDIAISWAAVERQAVEFGHDAKTELALLAVHGLLHLLGWDHTTAAERKEMTRLTVAALGRSGIRLAPRRL
;
A
#
# COMPACT_ATOMS: atom_id res chain seq x y z
N ARG A 1 -8.02 -0.62 -7.54
CA ARG A 1 -9.34 -0.10 -7.17
C ARG A 1 -9.20 0.92 -6.05
N ILE A 2 -9.68 2.15 -6.25
CA ILE A 2 -9.84 3.14 -5.17
C ILE A 2 -11.24 2.99 -4.59
N THR A 3 -11.37 2.99 -3.27
CA THR A 3 -12.65 2.71 -2.58
C THR A 3 -12.69 3.30 -1.16
N SER A 4 -13.64 2.87 -0.33
CA SER A 4 -13.85 3.34 1.06
C SER A 4 -13.25 2.40 2.11
N ASP A 5 -13.08 2.90 3.34
CA ASP A 5 -12.69 2.09 4.51
C ASP A 5 -13.64 0.90 4.73
N ALA A 6 -14.96 1.13 4.63
CA ALA A 6 -15.97 0.10 4.81
C ALA A 6 -15.86 -1.04 3.76
N GLU A 7 -15.47 -0.70 2.53
CA GLU A 7 -15.17 -1.69 1.50
C GLU A 7 -13.93 -2.50 1.88
N LEU A 8 -12.83 -1.81 2.26
CA LEU A 8 -11.58 -2.46 2.65
C LEU A 8 -11.80 -3.40 3.84
N GLU A 9 -12.55 -2.99 4.85
CA GLU A 9 -12.89 -3.81 6.01
C GLU A 9 -13.71 -5.05 5.61
N ARG A 10 -14.68 -4.90 4.69
CA ARG A 10 -15.43 -6.04 4.15
C ARG A 10 -14.52 -7.00 3.39
N LEU A 11 -13.62 -6.49 2.55
CA LEU A 11 -12.68 -7.29 1.80
C LEU A 11 -11.68 -8.00 2.71
N ASN A 12 -11.14 -7.30 3.73
CA ASN A 12 -10.20 -7.85 4.67
C ASN A 12 -10.81 -9.04 5.44
N ARG A 13 -12.06 -8.88 5.91
CA ARG A 13 -12.81 -9.98 6.53
C ARG A 13 -13.03 -11.15 5.58
N ALA A 14 -13.43 -10.88 4.34
CA ALA A 14 -13.79 -11.91 3.38
C ALA A 14 -12.59 -12.75 2.91
N TYR A 15 -11.41 -12.14 2.76
CA TYR A 15 -10.25 -12.78 2.13
C TYR A 15 -9.09 -13.04 3.08
N ALA A 16 -8.87 -12.21 4.09
CA ALA A 16 -7.78 -12.38 5.06
C ALA A 16 -8.25 -12.88 6.43
N GLY A 17 -9.57 -12.98 6.65
CA GLY A 17 -10.14 -13.37 7.94
C GLY A 17 -9.90 -12.35 9.07
N ASP A 18 -9.47 -11.13 8.73
CA ASP A 18 -9.15 -10.08 9.68
C ASP A 18 -10.16 -8.93 9.56
N ALA A 19 -10.74 -8.52 10.69
CA ALA A 19 -11.71 -7.43 10.76
C ALA A 19 -11.08 -6.05 11.00
N ARG A 20 -9.75 -5.94 11.02
CA ARG A 20 -9.07 -4.66 11.21
C ARG A 20 -9.17 -3.78 9.96
N ALA A 21 -9.32 -2.48 10.18
CA ALA A 21 -9.21 -1.48 9.14
C ALA A 21 -7.78 -1.49 8.58
N THR A 22 -7.66 -1.55 7.27
CA THR A 22 -6.39 -1.44 6.53
C THR A 22 -6.54 -0.37 5.45
N ASP A 23 -5.43 0.26 5.09
CA ASP A 23 -5.35 1.31 4.08
C ASP A 23 -5.23 0.74 2.66
N VAL A 24 -4.59 -0.42 2.52
CA VAL A 24 -4.41 -1.15 1.27
C VAL A 24 -4.58 -2.67 1.46
N LEU A 25 -5.10 -3.34 0.43
CA LEU A 25 -5.09 -4.79 0.27
C LEU A 25 -4.60 -5.16 -1.12
N SER A 26 -3.87 -6.28 -1.20
CA SER A 26 -3.36 -6.85 -2.45
C SER A 26 -3.90 -8.26 -2.61
N PHE A 27 -4.52 -8.54 -3.76
CA PHE A 27 -5.12 -9.82 -4.10
C PHE A 27 -4.33 -10.43 -5.25
N ALA A 28 -3.61 -11.52 -4.99
CA ALA A 28 -2.83 -12.20 -6.03
C ALA A 28 -3.76 -12.70 -7.15
N GLY A 29 -3.34 -12.47 -8.39
CA GLY A 29 -4.02 -12.98 -9.58
C GLY A 29 -3.53 -14.38 -9.97
N SER A 30 -3.90 -14.80 -11.18
CA SER A 30 -3.47 -16.05 -11.79
C SER A 30 -2.93 -15.82 -13.21
N ASP A 31 -2.06 -16.72 -13.66
CA ASP A 31 -1.47 -16.72 -15.00
C ASP A 31 -0.77 -15.40 -15.35
N SER A 32 -1.28 -14.68 -16.36
CA SER A 32 -0.73 -13.40 -16.82
C SER A 32 -1.23 -12.18 -16.03
N HIS A 33 -2.16 -12.34 -15.09
CA HIS A 33 -2.66 -11.26 -14.24
C HIS A 33 -1.93 -11.27 -12.91
N LEU A 34 -1.16 -10.22 -12.63
CA LEU A 34 -0.39 -10.09 -11.39
C LEU A 34 -1.31 -10.04 -10.16
N GLY A 35 -2.47 -9.41 -10.30
CA GLY A 35 -3.44 -9.26 -9.23
C GLY A 35 -4.05 -7.87 -9.16
N ASP A 36 -4.80 -7.64 -8.09
CA ASP A 36 -5.55 -6.42 -7.84
C ASP A 36 -5.12 -5.75 -6.54
N ILE A 37 -5.09 -4.42 -6.55
CA ILE A 37 -4.81 -3.62 -5.35
C ILE A 37 -6.07 -2.81 -5.01
N ALA A 38 -6.56 -2.88 -3.78
CA ALA A 38 -7.63 -2.05 -3.27
C ALA A 38 -7.06 -1.03 -2.27
N ILE A 39 -7.35 0.26 -2.45
CA ILE A 39 -6.86 1.34 -1.58
C ILE A 39 -8.04 2.17 -1.09
N SER A 40 -8.07 2.48 0.21
CA SER A 40 -9.04 3.40 0.78
C SER A 40 -8.63 4.85 0.53
N TRP A 41 -9.49 5.63 -0.14
CA TRP A 41 -9.23 7.06 -0.34
C TRP A 41 -9.28 7.85 0.98
N ALA A 42 -10.19 7.47 1.88
CA ALA A 42 -10.28 8.12 3.19
C ALA A 42 -9.01 7.88 4.03
N ALA A 43 -8.39 6.70 3.93
CA ALA A 43 -7.10 6.44 4.55
C ALA A 43 -5.97 7.29 3.93
N VAL A 44 -5.93 7.38 2.60
CA VAL A 44 -4.99 8.25 1.87
C VAL A 44 -5.06 9.69 2.37
N GLU A 45 -6.26 10.26 2.48
CA GLU A 45 -6.44 11.64 2.95
C GLU A 45 -5.97 11.83 4.40
N ARG A 46 -6.35 10.92 5.30
CA ARG A 46 -5.93 10.98 6.72
C ARG A 46 -4.41 10.88 6.87
N GLN A 47 -3.80 9.90 6.21
CA GLN A 47 -2.36 9.64 6.29
C GLN A 47 -1.54 10.75 5.62
N ALA A 48 -2.01 11.29 4.49
CA ALA A 48 -1.36 12.44 3.86
C ALA A 48 -1.27 13.65 4.82
N VAL A 49 -2.36 13.94 5.52
CA VAL A 49 -2.38 14.99 6.55
C VAL A 49 -1.48 14.63 7.74
N GLU A 50 -1.58 13.41 8.25
CA GLU A 50 -0.80 12.92 9.40
C GLU A 50 0.72 13.01 9.16
N PHE A 51 1.18 12.61 7.97
CA PHE A 51 2.60 12.57 7.63
C PHE A 51 3.11 13.85 6.96
N GLY A 52 2.23 14.78 6.59
CA GLY A 52 2.60 16.10 6.08
C GLY A 52 3.04 16.10 4.61
N HIS A 53 2.38 15.33 3.75
CA HIS A 53 2.55 15.37 2.29
C HIS A 53 1.19 15.37 1.56
N ASP A 54 1.19 15.51 0.24
CA ASP A 54 -0.06 15.51 -0.52
C ASP A 54 -0.68 14.11 -0.67
N ALA A 55 -1.99 14.05 -0.93
CA ALA A 55 -2.72 12.80 -1.12
C ALA A 55 -2.17 11.96 -2.29
N LYS A 56 -1.58 12.61 -3.30
CA LYS A 56 -0.97 11.91 -4.44
C LYS A 56 0.27 11.12 -4.01
N THR A 57 1.07 11.67 -3.11
CA THR A 57 2.27 11.06 -2.53
C THR A 57 1.89 9.86 -1.68
N GLU A 58 0.87 9.98 -0.83
CA GLU A 58 0.37 8.86 -0.04
C GLU A 58 -0.25 7.76 -0.91
N LEU A 59 -1.06 8.13 -1.90
CA LEU A 59 -1.62 7.17 -2.84
C LEU A 59 -0.53 6.40 -3.59
N ALA A 60 0.51 7.09 -4.05
CA ALA A 60 1.62 6.47 -4.75
C ALA A 60 2.39 5.49 -3.84
N LEU A 61 2.58 5.85 -2.56
CA LEU A 61 3.17 4.96 -1.57
C LEU A 61 2.36 3.67 -1.41
N LEU A 62 1.05 3.77 -1.15
CA LEU A 62 0.19 2.60 -0.96
C LEU A 62 0.11 1.74 -2.23
N ALA A 63 0.10 2.37 -3.41
CA ALA A 63 0.11 1.66 -4.69
C ALA A 63 1.42 0.89 -4.92
N VAL A 64 2.58 1.52 -4.64
CA VAL A 64 3.89 0.85 -4.73
C VAL A 64 4.00 -0.27 -3.70
N HIS A 65 3.54 -0.03 -2.47
CA HIS A 65 3.53 -1.03 -1.41
C HIS A 65 2.69 -2.27 -1.80
N GLY A 66 1.46 -2.05 -2.28
CA GLY A 66 0.61 -3.15 -2.76
C GLY A 66 1.21 -3.89 -3.96
N LEU A 67 1.83 -3.16 -4.90
CA LEU A 67 2.52 -3.78 -6.04
C LEU A 67 3.69 -4.66 -5.58
N LEU A 68 4.49 -4.21 -4.61
CA LEU A 68 5.60 -5.00 -4.08
C LEU A 68 5.12 -6.30 -3.43
N HIS A 69 3.99 -6.27 -2.72
CA HIS A 69 3.35 -7.49 -2.22
C HIS A 69 2.91 -8.44 -3.34
N LEU A 70 2.31 -7.92 -4.41
CA LEU A 70 1.95 -8.75 -5.56
C LEU A 70 3.18 -9.36 -6.27
N LEU A 71 4.33 -8.69 -6.20
CA LEU A 71 5.62 -9.19 -6.72
C LEU A 71 6.33 -10.18 -5.76
N GLY A 72 5.72 -10.52 -4.62
CA GLY A 72 6.25 -11.48 -3.66
C GLY A 72 7.20 -10.90 -2.61
N TRP A 73 7.30 -9.56 -2.51
CA TRP A 73 8.02 -8.92 -1.41
C TRP A 73 7.11 -8.81 -0.19
N ASP A 74 7.65 -9.09 0.98
CA ASP A 74 6.94 -8.96 2.25
C ASP A 74 7.78 -8.15 3.24
N HIS A 75 7.25 -7.94 4.44
CA HIS A 75 7.86 -7.15 5.49
C HIS A 75 7.63 -7.76 6.88
N THR A 76 7.54 -9.10 6.97
CA THR A 76 7.32 -9.80 8.25
C THR A 76 8.57 -9.82 9.13
N THR A 77 9.75 -9.92 8.52
CA THR A 77 11.05 -9.84 9.21
C THR A 77 11.72 -8.48 9.06
N ALA A 78 12.73 -8.20 9.89
CA ALA A 78 13.47 -6.95 9.81
C ALA A 78 14.29 -6.81 8.51
N ALA A 79 14.81 -7.92 7.98
CA ALA A 79 15.55 -7.95 6.72
C ALA A 79 14.63 -7.66 5.53
N GLU A 80 13.46 -8.31 5.51
CA GLU A 80 12.39 -8.08 4.53
C GLU A 80 11.89 -6.64 4.56
N ARG A 81 11.57 -6.10 5.74
CA ARG A 81 11.21 -4.68 5.93
C ARG A 81 12.23 -3.75 5.29
N LYS A 82 13.52 -3.95 5.62
CA LYS A 82 14.59 -3.10 5.10
C LYS A 82 14.65 -3.12 3.57
N GLU A 83 14.50 -4.30 2.97
CA GLU A 83 14.57 -4.45 1.53
C GLU A 83 13.32 -3.88 0.83
N MET A 84 12.13 -4.16 1.35
CA MET A 84 10.89 -3.60 0.81
C MET A 84 10.84 -2.08 0.93
N THR A 85 11.33 -1.50 2.03
CA THR A 85 11.50 -0.04 2.18
C THR A 85 12.46 0.52 1.12
N ARG A 86 13.61 -0.14 0.89
CA ARG A 86 14.57 0.26 -0.15
C ARG A 86 13.94 0.28 -1.53
N LEU A 87 13.19 -0.77 -1.89
CA LEU A 87 12.48 -0.89 -3.17
C LEU A 87 11.38 0.17 -3.31
N THR A 88 10.64 0.43 -2.23
CA THR A 88 9.59 1.46 -2.18
C THR A 88 10.17 2.83 -2.50
N VAL A 89 11.25 3.23 -1.80
CA VAL A 89 11.94 4.52 -2.05
C VAL A 89 12.47 4.61 -3.47
N ALA A 90 13.07 3.53 -3.99
CA ALA A 90 13.58 3.51 -5.35
C ALA A 90 12.47 3.69 -6.39
N ALA A 91 11.33 3.01 -6.24
CA ALA A 91 10.20 3.10 -7.17
C ALA A 91 9.55 4.50 -7.17
N LEU A 92 9.34 5.08 -5.98
CA LEU A 92 8.82 6.45 -5.85
C LEU A 92 9.79 7.49 -6.44
N GLY A 93 11.09 7.33 -6.19
CA GLY A 93 12.13 8.19 -6.74
C GLY A 93 12.16 8.19 -8.27
N ARG A 94 11.97 7.02 -8.91
CA ARG A 94 11.84 6.92 -10.38
C ARG A 94 10.61 7.65 -10.93
N SER A 95 9.59 7.85 -10.09
CA SER A 95 8.35 8.56 -10.43
C SER A 95 8.40 10.05 -10.05
N GLY A 96 9.54 10.55 -9.54
CA GLY A 96 9.70 11.94 -9.09
C GLY A 96 8.96 12.27 -7.78
N ILE A 97 8.53 11.25 -7.02
CA ILE A 97 7.77 11.40 -5.78
C ILE A 97 8.73 11.27 -4.59
N ARG A 98 8.60 12.17 -3.62
CA ARG A 98 9.36 12.16 -2.37
C ARG A 98 8.41 12.10 -1.18
N LEU A 99 8.69 11.19 -0.26
CA LEU A 99 7.92 11.04 0.98
C LEU A 99 8.36 12.05 2.02
N ALA A 100 7.46 12.35 2.95
CA ALA A 100 7.83 13.04 4.17
C ALA A 100 8.84 12.22 5.01
N PRO A 101 9.79 12.84 5.72
CA PRO A 101 10.88 12.15 6.41
C PRO A 101 10.48 11.12 7.48
N ARG A 102 9.22 11.07 7.91
CA ARG A 102 8.73 10.17 8.99
C ARG A 102 7.72 9.12 8.51
N ARG A 103 7.52 8.99 7.19
CA ARG A 103 6.48 8.09 6.66
C ARG A 103 6.87 6.61 6.65
N LEU A 104 8.16 6.29 6.48
CA LEU A 104 8.70 4.93 6.38
C LEU A 104 9.60 4.58 7.55
#